data_AF-A0A933T2T5-F1
#
_entry.id   AF-A0A933T2T5-F1
#
_cell.length_a   1.000
_cell.length_b   1.000
_cell.length_c   1.000
_cell.angle_alpha   90.00
_cell.angle_beta   90.00
_cell.angle_gamma   90.00
#
_symmetry.space_group_name_H-M   'P 1'
#
loop_
_entity.id
_entity.type
_entity.pdbx_description
1 polymer ?
#
loop_
_entity_poly.entity_id
_entity_poly.type
_entity_poly.pdbx_seq_one_letter_code
_entity_poly.pdbx_strand_id
1 'polypeptide(L)'
;MTSISFTTSSHAVVTATGDAVIDWSSLVITFDPGMSLTWTAQGSGSEAWAYYNGVQMDNQASSSSDWGDTYASAAYSTANGSAAGTAFTNASTLSSSVSASSDMGGQFNADAHGWGENRWGYFNVSGTGNITFNVDYNMSLALNETQPRPLDEASGFLELDMFLQNQTTLNEAFAHDEINYPNWNPPLNGTLNDSGKLIVTLGFDDGDQGYMRAGVASHVQAASVAPEPVSSILFLTGGAVMAGKRYLRKKRKT
;
A
#
# COMPACT_ATOMS: atom_id res chain seq x y z
N MET A 1 -49.48 11.00 11.02
CA MET A 1 -48.07 11.41 11.14
C MET A 1 -47.33 10.83 9.97
N THR A 2 -46.87 11.67 9.06
CA THR A 2 -46.10 11.24 7.88
C THR A 2 -44.63 11.39 8.26
N SER A 3 -43.92 10.28 8.46
CA SER A 3 -42.47 10.32 8.67
C SER A 3 -41.80 10.62 7.34
N ILE A 4 -41.23 11.81 7.22
CA ILE A 4 -40.27 12.10 6.16
C ILE A 4 -38.96 11.48 6.62
N SER A 5 -38.61 10.34 6.03
CA SER A 5 -37.27 9.77 6.16
C SER A 5 -36.32 10.59 5.32
N PHE A 6 -35.40 11.31 5.96
CA PHE A 6 -34.25 11.86 5.28
C PHE A 6 -33.21 10.74 5.17
N THR A 7 -32.91 10.31 3.95
CA THR A 7 -31.69 9.56 3.65
C THR A 7 -30.51 10.49 3.94
N THR A 8 -29.87 10.31 5.09
CA THR A 8 -28.61 10.97 5.41
C THR A 8 -27.47 10.29 4.66
N SER A 9 -26.68 11.10 3.95
CA SER A 9 -25.36 10.82 3.38
C SER A 9 -25.30 9.94 2.11
N SER A 10 -25.34 10.60 0.94
CA SER A 10 -24.83 10.09 -0.34
C SER A 10 -23.37 10.54 -0.55
N HIS A 11 -22.50 10.30 0.43
CA HIS A 11 -21.11 10.76 0.33
C HIS A 11 -20.30 9.92 -0.65
N ALA A 12 -19.39 10.56 -1.37
CA ALA A 12 -18.41 9.87 -2.19
C ALA A 12 -17.44 9.12 -1.27
N VAL A 13 -17.52 7.80 -1.32
CA VAL A 13 -16.50 6.93 -0.74
C VAL A 13 -15.42 6.73 -1.78
N VAL A 14 -14.20 7.12 -1.39
CA VAL A 14 -12.97 6.85 -2.13
C VAL A 14 -12.29 5.66 -1.48
N THR A 15 -11.85 4.70 -2.28
CA THR A 15 -11.16 3.49 -1.81
C THR A 15 -9.94 3.21 -2.66
N ALA A 16 -8.89 2.71 -2.03
CA ALA A 16 -7.72 2.18 -2.70
C ALA A 16 -7.29 0.90 -1.99
N THR A 17 -7.00 -0.13 -2.76
CA THR A 17 -6.51 -1.43 -2.27
C THR A 17 -5.35 -1.88 -3.12
N GLY A 18 -4.32 -2.45 -2.49
CA GLY A 18 -3.13 -2.94 -3.17
C GLY A 18 -2.66 -4.23 -2.54
N ASP A 19 -2.28 -5.19 -3.39
CA ASP A 19 -1.76 -6.49 -2.99
C ASP A 19 -0.50 -6.77 -3.82
N ALA A 20 0.58 -7.18 -3.16
CA ALA A 20 1.81 -7.63 -3.80
C ALA A 20 2.29 -8.93 -3.16
N VAL A 21 2.60 -9.92 -4.00
CA VAL A 21 2.92 -11.28 -3.56
C VAL A 21 4.11 -11.83 -4.36
N ILE A 22 5.10 -12.37 -3.66
CA ILE A 22 6.14 -13.26 -4.20
C ILE A 22 5.83 -14.68 -3.72
N ASP A 23 5.67 -15.61 -4.65
CA ASP A 23 5.51 -17.03 -4.33
C ASP A 23 6.89 -17.65 -4.09
N TRP A 24 7.37 -17.58 -2.87
CA TRP A 24 8.65 -18.15 -2.48
C TRP A 24 8.75 -19.66 -2.69
N SER A 25 7.63 -20.38 -2.72
CA SER A 25 7.65 -21.82 -3.03
C SER A 25 8.06 -22.12 -4.47
N SER A 26 7.96 -21.13 -5.36
CA SER A 26 8.43 -21.18 -6.75
C SER A 26 9.92 -20.85 -6.92
N LEU A 27 10.64 -20.52 -5.83
CA LEU A 27 12.05 -20.14 -5.91
C LEU A 27 12.89 -21.27 -6.53
N VAL A 28 13.51 -20.97 -7.67
CA VAL A 28 14.48 -21.85 -8.31
C VAL A 28 15.84 -21.17 -8.34
N ILE A 29 16.84 -21.89 -7.85
CA ILE A 29 18.25 -21.47 -7.90
C ILE A 29 18.98 -22.41 -8.88
N THR A 30 19.55 -21.84 -9.93
CA THR A 30 20.34 -22.60 -10.91
C THR A 30 21.79 -22.14 -10.89
N PHE A 31 22.68 -23.06 -11.20
CA PHE A 31 24.13 -22.90 -11.12
C PHE A 31 24.77 -23.27 -12.45
N ASP A 32 25.84 -22.57 -12.83
CA ASP A 32 26.75 -23.09 -13.85
C ASP A 32 27.41 -24.41 -13.37
N PRO A 33 27.81 -25.32 -14.27
CA PRO A 33 28.36 -26.62 -13.88
C PRO A 33 29.58 -26.51 -12.96
N GLY A 34 29.54 -27.22 -11.83
CA GLY A 34 30.63 -27.23 -10.84
C GLY A 34 30.50 -26.17 -9.75
N MET A 35 29.46 -25.32 -9.80
CA MET A 35 29.15 -24.39 -8.73
C MET A 35 28.20 -24.97 -7.68
N SER A 36 28.27 -24.43 -6.47
CA SER A 36 27.29 -24.64 -5.40
C SER A 36 27.28 -23.44 -4.46
N LEU A 37 26.20 -23.28 -3.69
CA LEU A 37 26.14 -22.34 -2.58
C LEU A 37 25.83 -23.07 -1.28
N THR A 38 26.26 -22.49 -0.16
CA THR A 38 25.88 -22.90 1.19
C THR A 38 25.45 -21.68 2.00
N TRP A 39 24.21 -21.68 2.47
CA TRP A 39 23.69 -20.62 3.34
C TRP A 39 24.45 -20.57 4.67
N THR A 40 24.81 -19.36 5.09
CA THR A 40 25.54 -19.08 6.34
C THR A 40 24.69 -18.33 7.35
N ALA A 41 23.73 -17.52 6.88
CA ALA A 41 22.74 -16.83 7.70
C ALA A 41 21.50 -16.50 6.85
N GLN A 42 20.37 -16.32 7.51
CA GLN A 42 19.08 -16.04 6.87
C GLN A 42 18.15 -15.31 7.83
N GLY A 43 17.15 -14.62 7.31
CA GLY A 43 16.15 -13.93 8.12
C GLY A 43 14.94 -13.47 7.31
N SER A 44 13.95 -12.95 8.03
CA SER A 44 12.71 -12.41 7.48
C SER A 44 12.19 -11.25 8.33
N GLY A 45 11.36 -10.40 7.73
CA GLY A 45 10.74 -9.26 8.41
C GLY A 45 9.40 -8.88 7.80
N SER A 46 8.57 -8.22 8.60
CA SER A 46 7.30 -7.65 8.18
C SER A 46 7.00 -6.41 8.99
N GLU A 47 6.48 -5.37 8.35
CA GLU A 47 6.11 -4.11 8.98
C GLU A 47 4.85 -3.55 8.32
N ALA A 48 3.97 -2.94 9.11
CA ALA A 48 2.75 -2.32 8.61
C ALA A 48 2.49 -1.01 9.34
N TRP A 49 1.99 -0.01 8.61
CA TRP A 49 1.64 1.29 9.13
C TRP A 49 0.24 1.72 8.68
N ALA A 50 -0.45 2.44 9.56
CA ALA A 50 -1.68 3.13 9.22
C ALA A 50 -1.53 4.61 9.56
N TYR A 51 -1.86 5.48 8.61
CA TYR A 51 -1.75 6.93 8.76
C TYR A 51 -3.11 7.63 8.59
N TYR A 52 -3.27 8.74 9.30
CA TYR A 52 -4.37 9.67 9.12
C TYR A 52 -3.84 11.11 9.07
N ASN A 53 -4.15 11.83 7.99
CA ASN A 53 -3.66 13.18 7.73
C ASN A 53 -2.14 13.32 7.91
N GLY A 54 -1.37 12.33 7.43
CA GLY A 54 0.08 12.30 7.52
C GLY A 54 0.65 11.94 8.90
N VAL A 55 -0.20 11.66 9.90
CA VAL A 55 0.23 11.20 11.23
C VAL A 55 0.13 9.68 11.30
N GLN A 56 1.22 9.02 11.71
CA GLN A 56 1.22 7.59 11.97
C GLN A 56 0.34 7.30 13.20
N MET A 57 -0.69 6.50 13.00
CA MET A 57 -1.67 6.15 14.04
C MET A 57 -1.40 4.78 14.65
N ASP A 58 -0.87 3.86 13.85
CA ASP A 58 -0.48 2.52 14.26
C ASP A 58 0.75 2.06 13.47
N ASN A 59 1.60 1.27 14.13
CA ASN A 59 2.80 0.66 13.58
C ASN A 59 3.02 -0.69 14.29
N GLN A 60 3.11 -1.76 13.50
CA GLN A 60 3.52 -3.07 13.98
C GLN A 60 4.67 -3.58 13.13
N ALA A 61 5.65 -4.22 13.77
CA ALA A 61 6.77 -4.86 13.09
C ALA A 61 7.11 -6.20 13.76
N SER A 62 7.59 -7.15 12.96
CA SER A 62 8.04 -8.46 13.40
C SER A 62 9.22 -8.91 12.55
N SER A 63 10.18 -9.61 13.15
CA SER A 63 11.37 -10.13 12.48
C SER A 63 11.72 -11.53 12.96
N SER A 64 12.34 -12.33 12.10
CA SER A 64 12.96 -13.60 12.45
C SER A 64 14.42 -13.67 12.01
N SER A 65 15.23 -14.39 12.78
CA SER A 65 16.63 -14.72 12.44
C SER A 65 16.75 -15.99 11.60
N ASP A 66 15.64 -16.43 11.02
CA ASP A 66 15.57 -17.51 10.05
C ASP A 66 14.53 -17.16 8.98
N TRP A 67 14.36 -18.04 8.00
CA TRP A 67 13.25 -17.98 7.05
C TRP A 67 11.92 -18.44 7.66
N GLY A 68 11.65 -18.02 8.89
CA GLY A 68 10.43 -18.29 9.63
C GLY A 68 9.34 -17.28 9.32
N ASP A 69 8.17 -17.57 9.88
CA ASP A 69 6.97 -16.79 9.63
C ASP A 69 7.02 -15.46 10.41
N THR A 70 6.77 -14.34 9.74
CA THR A 70 6.61 -13.02 10.36
C THR A 70 5.29 -12.41 9.94
N TYR A 71 4.66 -11.66 10.84
CA TYR A 71 3.40 -10.99 10.57
C TYR A 71 3.38 -9.62 11.22
N ALA A 72 2.90 -8.64 10.48
CA ALA A 72 2.61 -7.29 10.96
C ALA A 72 1.26 -6.85 10.42
N SER A 73 0.48 -6.17 11.26
CA SER A 73 -0.82 -5.62 10.89
C SER A 73 -1.07 -4.35 11.66
N ALA A 74 -1.29 -3.27 10.93
CA ALA A 74 -1.60 -1.97 11.50
C ALA A 74 -2.94 -1.50 10.94
N ALA A 75 -3.77 -0.92 11.79
CA ALA A 75 -5.07 -0.42 11.37
C ALA A 75 -5.49 0.82 12.15
N TYR A 76 -6.15 1.73 11.45
CA TYR A 76 -6.78 2.90 12.04
C TYR A 76 -8.12 3.14 11.36
N SER A 77 -9.17 3.40 12.16
CA SER A 77 -10.50 3.69 11.65
C SER A 77 -11.18 4.78 12.45
N THR A 78 -12.04 5.52 11.76
CA THR A 78 -12.93 6.53 12.34
C THR A 78 -14.33 6.34 11.76
N ALA A 79 -15.28 7.18 12.15
CA ALA A 79 -16.58 7.21 11.51
C ALA A 79 -16.51 7.57 10.01
N ASN A 80 -15.39 8.16 9.55
CA ASN A 80 -15.28 8.81 8.25
C ASN A 80 -14.28 8.15 7.28
N GLY A 81 -13.80 6.96 7.62
CA GLY A 81 -12.77 6.29 6.83
C GLY A 81 -11.86 5.38 7.66
N SER A 82 -10.98 4.68 6.96
CA SER A 82 -10.05 3.73 7.54
C SER A 82 -8.79 3.57 6.70
N ALA A 83 -7.70 3.15 7.34
CA ALA A 83 -6.49 2.67 6.73
C ALA A 83 -6.11 1.35 7.42
N ALA A 84 -5.74 0.33 6.65
CA ALA A 84 -5.22 -0.92 7.17
C ALA A 84 -4.13 -1.46 6.26
N GLY A 85 -3.01 -1.86 6.86
CA GLY A 85 -1.90 -2.52 6.19
C GLY A 85 -1.62 -3.86 6.86
N THR A 86 -1.33 -4.88 6.06
CA THR A 86 -0.89 -6.18 6.53
C THR A 86 0.30 -6.65 5.73
N ALA A 87 1.33 -7.12 6.42
CA ALA A 87 2.50 -7.71 5.82
C ALA A 87 2.78 -9.07 6.46
N PHE A 88 3.17 -10.01 5.64
CA PHE A 88 3.38 -11.38 6.07
C PHE A 88 4.48 -12.03 5.25
N THR A 89 5.34 -12.77 5.93
CA THR A 89 6.26 -13.72 5.29
C THR A 89 6.03 -15.09 5.93
N ASN A 90 6.08 -16.14 5.12
CA ASN A 90 6.14 -17.51 5.59
C ASN A 90 7.01 -18.35 4.67
N ALA A 91 7.09 -19.66 4.96
CA ALA A 91 7.83 -20.62 4.15
C ALA A 91 7.58 -20.54 2.64
N SER A 92 6.36 -20.24 2.19
CA SER A 92 5.96 -20.25 0.77
C SER A 92 5.75 -18.88 0.14
N THR A 93 5.69 -17.80 0.90
CA THR A 93 5.12 -16.54 0.41
C THR A 93 5.70 -15.33 1.13
N LEU A 94 5.96 -14.26 0.37
CA LEU A 94 6.10 -12.90 0.89
C LEU A 94 4.92 -12.10 0.35
N SER A 95 4.17 -11.43 1.22
CA SER A 95 2.98 -10.70 0.81
C SER A 95 2.80 -9.40 1.59
N SER A 96 2.37 -8.36 0.89
CA SER A 96 1.84 -7.13 1.46
C SER A 96 0.45 -6.87 0.90
N SER A 97 -0.45 -6.42 1.76
CA SER A 97 -1.81 -6.02 1.41
C SER A 97 -2.19 -4.76 2.16
N VAL A 98 -2.75 -3.79 1.45
CA VAL A 98 -3.16 -2.51 1.99
C VAL A 98 -4.55 -2.14 1.53
N SER A 99 -5.26 -1.40 2.38
CA SER A 99 -6.55 -0.80 2.05
C SER A 99 -6.70 0.56 2.73
N ALA A 100 -7.22 1.53 2.00
CA ALA A 100 -7.60 2.83 2.52
C ALA A 100 -8.99 3.22 2.01
N SER A 101 -9.77 3.87 2.86
CA SER A 101 -11.07 4.44 2.52
C SER A 101 -11.28 5.79 3.20
N SER A 102 -11.94 6.71 2.50
CA SER A 102 -12.32 8.02 3.04
C SER A 102 -13.68 8.44 2.51
N ASP A 103 -14.54 8.93 3.40
CA ASP A 103 -15.88 9.44 3.06
C ASP A 103 -16.06 10.95 3.35
N MET A 104 -15.22 11.55 4.20
CA MET A 104 -15.36 12.93 4.65
C MET A 104 -14.03 13.58 5.08
N GLY A 105 -13.57 14.53 4.28
CA GLY A 105 -12.59 15.58 4.64
C GLY A 105 -11.20 15.12 5.12
N GLY A 106 -10.91 13.83 5.08
CA GLY A 106 -9.68 13.24 5.61
C GLY A 106 -8.89 12.50 4.55
N GLN A 107 -7.57 12.43 4.77
CA GLN A 107 -6.66 11.60 4.01
C GLN A 107 -6.27 10.39 4.86
N PHE A 108 -6.57 9.20 4.35
CA PHE A 108 -6.17 7.93 4.94
C PHE A 108 -5.10 7.32 4.05
N ASN A 109 -3.96 6.96 4.64
CA ASN A 109 -2.91 6.24 3.94
C ASN A 109 -2.64 4.94 4.68
N ALA A 110 -2.51 3.86 3.94
CA ALA A 110 -2.12 2.55 4.45
C ALA A 110 -0.83 2.13 3.76
N ASP A 111 0.11 1.67 4.57
CA ASP A 111 1.38 1.14 4.15
C ASP A 111 1.52 -0.26 4.72
N ALA A 112 1.87 -1.20 3.86
CA ALA A 112 2.29 -2.52 4.30
C ALA A 112 3.55 -2.88 3.56
N HIS A 113 4.56 -3.22 4.34
CA HIS A 113 5.84 -3.61 3.83
C HIS A 113 6.18 -5.01 4.32
N GLY A 114 6.74 -5.83 3.45
CA GLY A 114 7.64 -6.88 3.91
C GLY A 114 8.92 -6.34 4.59
N TRP A 115 9.00 -5.05 4.96
CA TRP A 115 10.25 -4.44 5.43
C TRP A 115 10.60 -4.80 6.86
N GLY A 116 11.48 -5.79 6.94
CA GLY A 116 12.67 -5.80 7.79
C GLY A 116 13.69 -6.68 7.08
N GLU A 117 14.51 -6.09 6.21
CA GLU A 117 15.44 -6.79 5.28
C GLU A 117 14.80 -7.85 4.34
N ASN A 118 13.47 -7.95 4.31
CA ASN A 118 12.68 -8.96 3.59
C ASN A 118 13.23 -10.39 3.77
N ARG A 119 12.84 -11.37 2.94
CA ARG A 119 13.44 -12.70 3.06
C ARG A 119 14.85 -12.66 2.48
N TRP A 120 15.84 -12.76 3.34
CA TRP A 120 17.25 -12.58 2.98
C TRP A 120 18.10 -13.77 3.37
N GLY A 121 19.26 -13.89 2.74
CA GLY A 121 20.26 -14.87 3.15
C GLY A 121 21.66 -14.49 2.69
N TYR A 122 22.64 -14.81 3.53
CA TYR A 122 24.05 -14.83 3.18
C TYR A 122 24.47 -16.25 2.84
N PHE A 123 25.37 -16.39 1.87
CA PHE A 123 25.88 -17.69 1.46
C PHE A 123 27.34 -17.62 1.06
N ASN A 124 28.04 -18.76 1.16
CA ASN A 124 29.36 -18.96 0.55
C ASN A 124 29.19 -19.71 -0.77
N VAL A 125 30.04 -19.40 -1.74
CA VAL A 125 30.09 -20.03 -3.06
C VAL A 125 31.28 -20.99 -3.15
N SER A 126 31.08 -22.12 -3.83
CA SER A 126 32.17 -22.99 -4.29
C SER A 126 32.06 -23.20 -5.79
N GLY A 127 33.18 -23.16 -6.49
CA GLY A 127 33.26 -23.09 -7.96
C GLY A 127 33.12 -21.67 -8.51
N THR A 128 33.51 -21.48 -9.77
CA THR A 128 33.43 -20.19 -10.49
C THR A 128 32.39 -20.26 -11.61
N GLY A 129 31.57 -19.23 -11.74
CA GLY A 129 30.53 -19.10 -12.77
C GLY A 129 29.36 -18.24 -12.32
N ASN A 130 28.19 -18.41 -12.94
CA ASN A 130 26.98 -17.68 -12.59
C ASN A 130 26.02 -18.47 -11.68
N ILE A 131 25.36 -17.73 -10.78
CA ILE A 131 24.20 -18.20 -10.02
C ILE A 131 22.99 -17.36 -10.45
N THR A 132 21.89 -18.03 -10.76
CA THR A 132 20.62 -17.39 -11.13
C THR A 132 19.53 -17.77 -10.15
N PHE A 133 18.85 -16.77 -9.61
CA PHE A 133 17.64 -16.91 -8.81
C PHE A 133 16.44 -16.48 -9.66
N ASN A 134 15.37 -17.26 -9.62
CA ASN A 134 14.09 -16.87 -10.21
C ASN A 134 12.93 -17.24 -9.30
N VAL A 135 11.94 -16.36 -9.22
CA VAL A 135 10.75 -16.52 -8.38
C VAL A 135 9.54 -15.87 -9.04
N ASP A 136 8.39 -16.52 -8.93
CA ASP A 136 7.13 -16.03 -9.48
C ASP A 136 6.52 -14.95 -8.59
N TYR A 137 5.86 -13.97 -9.22
CA TYR A 137 5.17 -12.88 -8.51
C TYR A 137 3.77 -12.63 -9.07
N ASN A 138 2.93 -12.03 -8.23
CA ASN A 138 1.62 -11.48 -8.59
C ASN A 138 1.39 -10.15 -7.86
N MET A 139 0.78 -9.18 -8.55
CA MET A 139 0.39 -7.89 -7.97
C MET A 139 -0.97 -7.45 -8.46
N SER A 140 -1.70 -6.74 -7.61
CA SER A 140 -2.98 -6.12 -7.94
C SER A 140 -3.12 -4.76 -7.26
N LEU A 141 -3.53 -3.74 -8.01
CA LEU A 141 -3.90 -2.43 -7.48
C LEU A 141 -5.31 -2.10 -7.96
N ALA A 142 -6.22 -1.78 -7.05
CA ALA A 142 -7.56 -1.32 -7.39
C ALA A 142 -7.83 0.03 -6.72
N LEU A 143 -8.18 1.02 -7.55
CA LEU A 143 -8.55 2.36 -7.15
C LEU A 143 -10.02 2.54 -7.53
N ASN A 144 -10.88 2.92 -6.58
CA ASN A 144 -12.30 3.12 -6.87
C ASN A 144 -12.87 4.34 -6.15
N GLU A 145 -13.77 5.02 -6.83
CA GLU A 145 -14.55 6.13 -6.29
C GLU A 145 -16.03 6.00 -6.66
N THR A 146 -16.89 6.10 -5.66
CA THR A 146 -18.33 5.93 -5.84
C THR A 146 -19.03 7.16 -6.44
N GLN A 147 -18.53 8.37 -6.19
CA GLN A 147 -19.05 9.63 -6.77
C GLN A 147 -17.92 10.67 -6.97
N PRO A 148 -17.43 10.89 -8.20
CA PRO A 148 -16.35 11.84 -8.49
C PRO A 148 -16.56 13.23 -7.92
N ARG A 149 -15.67 13.69 -7.03
CA ARG A 149 -15.58 15.11 -6.65
C ARG A 149 -14.22 15.72 -7.03
N PRO A 150 -14.16 17.05 -7.27
CA PRO A 150 -12.96 17.70 -7.84
C PRO A 150 -11.66 17.60 -7.02
N LEU A 151 -11.72 17.07 -5.80
CA LEU A 151 -10.61 17.00 -4.85
C LEU A 151 -10.49 15.61 -4.19
N ASP A 152 -11.25 14.63 -4.67
CA ASP A 152 -11.14 13.25 -4.22
C ASP A 152 -9.91 12.61 -4.87
N GLU A 153 -9.21 11.76 -4.13
CA GLU A 153 -7.93 11.17 -4.54
C GLU A 153 -7.85 9.70 -4.11
N ALA A 154 -7.74 8.80 -5.08
CA ALA A 154 -7.35 7.41 -4.87
C ALA A 154 -5.97 7.20 -5.49
N SER A 155 -5.09 6.57 -4.75
CA SER A 155 -3.68 6.55 -5.06
C SER A 155 -3.00 5.31 -4.50
N GLY A 156 -1.93 4.83 -5.13
CA GLY A 156 -1.09 3.79 -4.55
C GLY A 156 0.13 3.44 -5.38
N PHE A 157 1.12 2.84 -4.75
CA PHE A 157 2.25 2.22 -5.43
C PHE A 157 2.47 0.79 -4.93
N LEU A 158 2.93 -0.08 -5.82
CA LEU A 158 3.35 -1.43 -5.50
C LEU A 158 4.80 -1.60 -5.93
N GLU A 159 5.60 -2.23 -5.08
CA GLU A 159 7.01 -2.51 -5.35
C GLU A 159 7.30 -3.97 -5.05
N LEU A 160 8.03 -4.62 -5.96
CA LEU A 160 8.67 -5.91 -5.76
C LEU A 160 10.14 -5.76 -6.10
N ASP A 161 11.00 -6.36 -5.30
CA ASP A 161 12.43 -6.39 -5.59
C ASP A 161 13.04 -7.77 -5.37
N MET A 162 14.01 -8.14 -6.19
CA MET A 162 14.97 -9.20 -5.89
C MET A 162 16.38 -8.67 -6.15
N PHE A 163 17.26 -8.84 -5.18
CA PHE A 163 18.61 -8.31 -5.19
C PHE A 163 19.61 -9.40 -4.84
N LEU A 164 20.69 -9.45 -5.61
CA LEU A 164 21.80 -10.38 -5.44
C LEU A 164 23.12 -9.60 -5.48
N GLN A 165 23.98 -9.84 -4.49
CA GLN A 165 25.24 -9.13 -4.34
C GLN A 165 26.39 -10.10 -4.07
N ASN A 166 27.54 -9.86 -4.69
CA ASN A 166 28.81 -10.44 -4.28
C ASN A 166 29.45 -9.53 -3.21
N GLN A 167 29.69 -10.09 -2.03
CA GLN A 167 30.19 -9.36 -0.87
C GLN A 167 31.72 -9.44 -0.71
N THR A 168 32.38 -10.40 -1.38
CA THR A 168 33.84 -10.54 -1.33
C THR A 168 34.53 -9.48 -2.18
N THR A 169 33.98 -9.21 -3.36
CA THR A 169 34.37 -8.06 -4.18
C THR A 169 33.61 -6.83 -3.72
N LEU A 170 34.08 -6.21 -2.63
CA LEU A 170 33.50 -4.99 -2.07
C LEU A 170 33.33 -3.90 -3.16
N ASN A 171 32.09 -3.72 -3.60
CA ASN A 171 31.50 -2.55 -4.31
C ASN A 171 31.19 -2.60 -5.82
N GLU A 172 31.35 -3.69 -6.57
CA GLU A 172 31.13 -3.60 -8.04
C GLU A 172 30.16 -4.62 -8.68
N ALA A 173 29.89 -5.77 -8.06
CA ALA A 173 29.00 -6.78 -8.65
C ALA A 173 27.71 -6.97 -7.84
N PHE A 174 26.62 -6.37 -8.33
CA PHE A 174 25.26 -6.69 -7.90
C PHE A 174 24.32 -6.81 -9.10
N ALA A 175 23.28 -7.61 -8.95
CA ALA A 175 22.16 -7.72 -9.85
C ALA A 175 20.88 -7.37 -9.09
N HIS A 176 20.00 -6.61 -9.73
CA HIS A 176 18.75 -6.13 -9.15
C HIS A 176 17.66 -6.20 -10.21
N ASP A 177 16.54 -6.82 -9.85
CA ASP A 177 15.32 -6.81 -10.64
C ASP A 177 14.22 -6.22 -9.78
N GLU A 178 13.66 -5.09 -10.22
CA GLU A 178 12.69 -4.29 -9.47
C GLU A 178 11.51 -4.00 -10.37
N ILE A 179 10.31 -4.27 -9.86
CA ILE A 179 9.06 -3.90 -10.51
C ILE A 179 8.38 -2.90 -9.62
N ASN A 180 8.28 -1.67 -10.13
CA ASN A 180 7.65 -0.56 -9.43
C ASN A 180 6.46 -0.07 -10.25
N TYR A 181 5.27 -0.15 -9.68
CA TYR A 181 4.06 0.44 -10.23
C TYR A 181 3.72 1.71 -9.46
N PRO A 182 4.15 2.89 -9.93
CA PRO A 182 3.80 4.15 -9.30
C PRO A 182 2.34 4.51 -9.55
N ASN A 183 1.79 5.32 -8.64
CA ASN A 183 0.45 5.84 -8.80
C ASN A 183 0.30 6.75 -10.03
N TRP A 184 -0.83 6.57 -10.74
CA TRP A 184 -1.27 7.40 -11.84
C TRP A 184 -2.12 8.57 -11.35
N ASN A 185 -1.72 9.78 -11.71
CA ASN A 185 -2.60 10.94 -11.69
C ASN A 185 -3.04 11.32 -13.12
N PRO A 186 -4.33 11.19 -13.52
CA PRO A 186 -5.40 10.44 -12.85
C PRO A 186 -5.92 9.26 -13.70
N PRO A 187 -6.20 8.12 -13.07
CA PRO A 187 -7.61 7.75 -12.99
C PRO A 187 -8.04 7.29 -11.59
N LEU A 188 -9.12 7.90 -11.09
CA LEU A 188 -9.83 7.59 -9.83
C LEU A 188 -10.53 6.22 -9.82
N ASN A 189 -10.56 5.56 -10.97
CA ASN A 189 -11.13 4.23 -11.17
C ASN A 189 -10.20 3.42 -12.06
N GLY A 190 -9.75 2.27 -11.55
CA GLY A 190 -8.88 1.38 -12.30
C GLY A 190 -8.55 0.11 -11.54
N THR A 191 -8.22 -0.93 -12.27
CA THR A 191 -7.62 -2.14 -11.72
C THR A 191 -6.41 -2.49 -12.56
N LEU A 192 -5.27 -2.62 -11.91
CA LEU A 192 -4.05 -3.15 -12.48
C LEU A 192 -3.84 -4.53 -11.89
N ASN A 193 -3.53 -5.49 -12.75
CA ASN A 193 -3.08 -6.81 -12.35
C ASN A 193 -1.84 -7.13 -13.18
N ASP A 194 -0.79 -7.60 -12.53
CA ASP A 194 0.42 -8.07 -13.20
C ASP A 194 0.95 -9.34 -12.53
N SER A 195 1.59 -10.19 -13.32
CA SER A 195 2.16 -11.44 -12.86
C SER A 195 3.31 -11.85 -13.75
N GLY A 196 4.37 -12.39 -13.17
CA GLY A 196 5.57 -12.75 -13.92
C GLY A 196 6.61 -13.43 -13.07
N LYS A 197 7.88 -13.23 -13.42
CA LYS A 197 9.03 -13.73 -12.68
C LYS A 197 10.01 -12.59 -12.41
N LEU A 198 10.54 -12.53 -11.21
CA LEU A 198 11.75 -11.78 -10.91
C LEU A 198 12.94 -12.69 -11.20
N ILE A 199 13.96 -12.20 -11.91
CA ILE A 199 15.15 -12.98 -12.28
C ILE A 199 16.42 -12.16 -12.06
N VAL A 200 17.33 -12.67 -11.22
CA VAL A 200 18.66 -12.08 -11.04
C VAL A 200 19.73 -13.13 -11.28
N THR A 201 20.76 -12.74 -12.03
CA THR A 201 21.94 -13.56 -12.32
C THR A 201 23.18 -12.75 -11.99
N LEU A 202 24.11 -13.37 -11.25
CA LEU A 202 25.40 -12.75 -10.95
C LEU A 202 26.52 -13.78 -11.00
N GLY A 203 27.70 -13.33 -11.44
CA GLY A 203 28.93 -14.13 -11.45
C GLY A 203 29.65 -14.12 -10.11
N PHE A 204 30.18 -15.27 -9.73
CA PHE A 204 30.96 -15.50 -8.50
C PHE A 204 32.20 -16.33 -8.81
N ASP A 205 33.25 -16.11 -8.03
CA ASP A 205 34.44 -16.94 -7.98
C ASP A 205 34.40 -17.94 -6.81
N ASP A 206 35.21 -18.99 -6.90
CA ASP A 206 35.34 -19.98 -5.82
C ASP A 206 35.81 -19.31 -4.52
N GLY A 207 35.03 -19.51 -3.45
CA GLY A 207 35.28 -18.90 -2.14
C GLY A 207 34.61 -17.53 -1.93
N ASP A 208 33.88 -17.01 -2.92
CA ASP A 208 33.12 -15.77 -2.74
C ASP A 208 31.97 -15.91 -1.73
N GLN A 209 31.59 -14.77 -1.17
CA GLN A 209 30.42 -14.62 -0.31
C GLN A 209 29.35 -13.85 -1.07
N GLY A 210 28.11 -14.29 -0.95
CA GLY A 210 26.96 -13.62 -1.56
C GLY A 210 25.89 -13.27 -0.55
N TYR A 211 25.06 -12.31 -0.96
CA TYR A 211 23.85 -11.89 -0.25
C TYR A 211 22.69 -11.85 -1.24
N MET A 212 21.54 -12.40 -0.83
CA MET A 212 20.29 -12.31 -1.58
C MET A 212 19.19 -11.74 -0.69
N ARG A 213 18.33 -10.90 -1.25
CA ARG A 213 17.04 -10.50 -0.67
C ARG A 213 15.96 -10.52 -1.74
N ALA A 214 14.72 -10.74 -1.33
CA ALA A 214 13.56 -10.41 -2.14
C ALA A 214 12.48 -9.78 -1.26
N GLY A 215 11.77 -8.77 -1.77
CA GLY A 215 10.85 -7.94 -1.02
C GLY A 215 9.58 -7.57 -1.73
N VAL A 216 8.57 -7.21 -0.93
CA VAL A 216 7.29 -6.69 -1.39
C VAL A 216 6.93 -5.46 -0.57
N ALA A 217 6.42 -4.42 -1.23
CA ALA A 217 5.86 -3.26 -0.56
C ALA A 217 4.58 -2.82 -1.29
N SER A 218 3.62 -2.36 -0.49
CA SER A 218 2.36 -1.82 -1.00
C SER A 218 1.98 -0.59 -0.20
N HIS A 219 1.60 0.46 -0.91
CA HIS A 219 1.11 1.71 -0.35
C HIS A 219 -0.16 2.11 -1.07
N VAL A 220 -1.16 2.55 -0.31
CA VAL A 220 -2.36 3.18 -0.88
C VAL A 220 -2.79 4.37 -0.06
N GLN A 221 -3.44 5.30 -0.76
CA GLN A 221 -4.02 6.50 -0.22
C GLN A 221 -5.45 6.65 -0.74
N ALA A 222 -6.34 7.03 0.18
CA ALA A 222 -7.69 7.48 -0.12
C ALA A 222 -7.94 8.81 0.59
N ALA A 223 -8.23 9.85 -0.18
CA ALA A 223 -8.65 11.14 0.33
C ALA A 223 -9.98 11.54 -0.28
N SER A 224 -10.85 12.10 0.55
CA SER A 224 -12.21 12.48 0.19
C SER A 224 -12.47 13.85 0.81
N VAL A 225 -13.03 14.80 0.06
CA VAL A 225 -13.34 16.13 0.63
C VAL A 225 -14.63 16.12 1.44
N ALA A 226 -14.78 17.06 2.37
CA ALA A 226 -16.06 17.23 3.03
C ALA A 226 -17.10 17.71 2.00
N PRO A 227 -18.36 17.24 2.08
CA PRO A 227 -19.43 17.80 1.26
C PRO A 227 -19.52 19.31 1.48
N GLU A 228 -19.58 20.10 0.41
CA GLU A 228 -19.90 21.52 0.55
C GLU A 228 -21.30 21.65 1.18
N PRO A 229 -21.49 22.52 2.19
CA PRO A 229 -22.81 22.75 2.74
C PRO A 229 -23.74 23.23 1.62
N VAL A 230 -24.85 22.53 1.43
CA VAL A 230 -25.82 22.88 0.39
C VAL A 230 -26.27 24.32 0.60
N SER A 231 -25.95 25.19 -0.37
CA SER A 231 -26.25 26.64 -0.32
C SER A 231 -27.74 26.97 -0.14
N SER A 232 -28.64 25.99 -0.24
CA SER A 232 -30.08 26.15 -0.03
C SER A 232 -30.47 26.56 1.40
N ILE A 233 -29.66 26.27 2.42
CA ILE A 233 -29.93 26.70 3.81
C ILE A 233 -29.72 28.22 3.99
N LEU A 234 -28.80 28.83 3.24
CA LEU A 234 -28.59 30.28 3.23
C LEU A 234 -29.76 31.03 2.56
N PHE A 235 -30.41 30.45 1.56
CA PHE A 235 -31.56 31.07 0.90
C PHE A 235 -32.85 31.01 1.74
N LEU A 236 -33.07 29.93 2.50
CA LEU A 236 -34.27 29.78 3.35
C LEU A 236 -34.24 30.70 4.59
N THR A 237 -33.05 30.99 5.13
CA THR A 237 -32.89 31.91 6.26
C THR A 237 -32.83 33.38 5.82
N GLY A 238 -32.28 33.68 4.64
CA GLY A 238 -32.28 35.04 4.08
C GLY A 238 -33.66 35.54 3.61
N GLY A 239 -34.51 34.64 3.10
CA GLY A 239 -35.85 34.99 2.61
C GLY A 239 -36.90 35.20 3.71
N ALA A 240 -36.78 34.49 4.84
CA ALA A 240 -37.76 34.56 5.93
C ALA A 240 -37.63 35.81 6.82
N VAL A 241 -36.46 36.46 6.85
CA VAL A 241 -36.21 37.63 7.73
C VAL A 241 -36.67 38.95 7.09
N MET A 242 -36.92 39.00 5.77
CA MET A 242 -37.31 40.23 5.06
C MET A 242 -38.82 40.40 4.85
N ALA A 243 -39.65 39.40 5.14
CA ALA A 243 -41.12 39.50 4.97
C ALA A 243 -41.87 40.02 6.21
N GLY A 244 -41.17 40.31 7.31
CA GLY A 244 -41.76 40.56 8.62
C GLY A 244 -41.88 42.02 9.08
N LYS A 245 -41.89 43.04 8.20
CA LYS A 245 -42.17 44.44 8.62
C LYS A 245 -42.91 45.26 7.55
N ARG A 246 -44.23 45.11 7.46
CA ARG A 246 -45.14 46.18 7.01
C ARG A 246 -46.25 46.42 8.06
N TYR A 247 -45.85 47.24 9.03
CA TYR A 247 -46.62 48.23 9.79
C TYR A 247 -48.17 48.19 9.73
N LEU A 248 -48.74 47.66 10.81
CA LEU A 248 -49.60 48.37 11.79
C LEU A 248 -50.47 49.54 11.28
N ARG A 249 -51.78 49.26 11.27
CA ARG A 249 -52.96 50.16 11.36
C ARG A 249 -52.69 51.56 11.93
N LYS A 250 -53.06 52.60 11.17
CA LYS A 250 -53.44 53.91 11.73
C LYS A 250 -54.95 53.94 11.97
N LYS A 251 -55.38 53.82 13.24
CA LYS A 251 -56.68 54.31 13.72
C LYS A 251 -56.46 55.67 14.36
N ARG A 252 -57.19 56.71 13.92
CA ARG A 252 -57.54 57.84 14.79
C ARG A 252 -58.94 58.34 14.46
N LYS A 253 -59.79 58.35 15.49
CA LYS A 253 -61.05 59.09 15.60
C LYS A 253 -60.72 60.55 15.92
N THR A 254 -61.33 61.49 15.21
CA THR A 254 -62.41 62.42 15.64
C THR A 254 -62.67 63.37 14.49
#